data_AF-A0A6N2Z663-F1
#
_entry.id   AF-A0A6N2Z663-F1
#
_cell.length_a   1.000
_cell.length_b   1.000
_cell.length_c   1.000
_cell.angle_alpha   90.00
_cell.angle_beta   90.00
_cell.angle_gamma   90.00
#
_symmetry.space_group_name_H-M   'P 1'
#
loop_
_entity.id
_entity.type
_entity.pdbx_description
1 polymer ?
#
loop_
_entity_poly.entity_id
_entity_poly.type
_entity_poly.pdbx_seq_one_letter_code
_entity_poly.pdbx_strand_id
1 'polypeptide(L)'
;MFSDDDIIQLRKSYIEIGKLVQQYGCGQYNGILKIVMGQINCIDSDASEDEKNQYLVESYNRIFGNPKGLGDFVIYDKNKEMTKQLNEKFCKAMNDIWNIIKPYI
;
A
#
# COMPACT_ATOMS: atom_id res chain seq x y z
N MET A 1 6.62 17.39 -3.22
CA MET A 1 7.48 16.27 -3.58
C MET A 1 7.81 15.53 -2.30
N PHE A 2 7.76 14.20 -2.30
CA PHE A 2 8.06 13.40 -1.12
C PHE A 2 9.51 13.62 -0.65
N SER A 3 9.70 13.71 0.66
CA SER A 3 11.04 13.71 1.25
C SER A 3 11.68 12.31 1.18
N ASP A 4 12.99 12.20 1.38
CA ASP A 4 13.66 10.89 1.44
C ASP A 4 13.07 9.98 2.52
N ASP A 5 12.73 10.54 3.69
CA ASP A 5 12.08 9.83 4.78
C ASP A 5 10.68 9.34 4.37
N ASP A 6 9.92 10.16 3.65
CA ASP A 6 8.62 9.77 3.09
C ASP A 6 8.77 8.60 2.12
N ILE A 7 9.74 8.65 1.21
CA ILE A 7 10.00 7.58 0.24
C ILE A 7 10.38 6.27 0.95
N ILE A 8 11.25 6.33 1.96
CA ILE A 8 11.64 5.17 2.77
C ILE A 8 10.41 4.59 3.48
N GLN A 9 9.57 5.43 4.07
CA GLN A 9 8.38 4.99 4.79
C GLN A 9 7.32 4.41 3.85
N LEU A 10 7.05 5.04 2.71
CA LEU A 10 6.17 4.53 1.66
C LEU A 10 6.61 3.14 1.21
N ARG A 11 7.91 2.98 0.92
CA ARG A 11 8.46 1.68 0.50
C ARG A 11 8.21 0.59 1.55
N LYS A 12 8.51 0.88 2.82
CA LYS A 12 8.28 -0.07 3.93
C LYS A 12 6.80 -0.44 4.04
N SER A 13 5.90 0.54 4.00
CA SER A 13 4.47 0.31 4.11
C SER A 13 3.90 -0.47 2.92
N TYR A 14 4.30 -0.17 1.69
CA TYR A 14 3.86 -0.92 0.51
C TYR A 14 4.36 -2.37 0.52
N ILE A 15 5.59 -2.62 0.99
CA ILE A 15 6.09 -4.00 1.18
C ILE A 15 5.24 -4.75 2.21
N GLU A 16 4.92 -4.10 3.33
CA GLU A 16 4.12 -4.71 4.38
C GLU A 16 2.70 -5.05 3.89
N ILE A 17 2.02 -4.10 3.25
CA ILE A 17 0.73 -4.32 2.61
C ILE A 17 0.82 -5.43 1.56
N GLY A 18 1.86 -5.40 0.71
CA GLY A 18 2.06 -6.40 -0.35
C GLY A 18 2.16 -7.82 0.21
N LYS A 19 2.91 -8.03 1.29
CA LYS A 19 3.01 -9.34 1.97
C LYS A 19 1.66 -9.81 2.51
N LEU A 20 0.94 -8.92 3.19
CA LEU A 20 -0.35 -9.24 3.79
C LEU A 20 -1.40 -9.56 2.70
N VAL A 21 -1.48 -8.76 1.65
CA VAL A 21 -2.40 -8.98 0.53
C VAL A 21 -2.04 -10.24 -0.25
N GLN A 22 -0.74 -10.52 -0.45
CA GLN A 22 -0.30 -11.75 -1.12
C GLN A 22 -0.70 -13.00 -0.32
N GLN A 23 -0.57 -12.96 1.00
CA GLN A 23 -0.86 -14.10 1.86
C GLN A 23 -2.37 -14.30 2.10
N TYR A 24 -3.13 -13.21 2.26
CA TYR A 24 -4.51 -13.25 2.74
C TYR A 24 -5.56 -12.78 1.72
N GLY A 25 -5.17 -12.08 0.65
CA GLY A 25 -6.08 -11.54 -0.35
C GLY A 25 -6.79 -12.61 -1.20
N CYS A 26 -6.18 -13.77 -1.40
CA CYS A 26 -6.63 -14.72 -2.42
C CYS A 26 -6.62 -14.08 -3.84
N GLY A 27 -7.04 -14.83 -4.86
CA GLY A 27 -6.89 -14.42 -6.27
C GLY A 27 -7.60 -13.13 -6.68
N GLN A 28 -8.62 -12.69 -5.95
CA GLN A 28 -9.38 -11.47 -6.25
C GLN A 28 -8.54 -10.19 -6.11
N TYR A 29 -7.51 -10.20 -5.25
CA TYR A 29 -6.61 -9.04 -5.08
C TYR A 29 -5.37 -9.11 -5.97
N ASN A 30 -5.25 -10.08 -6.89
CA ASN A 30 -4.08 -10.18 -7.78
C ASN A 30 -3.85 -8.90 -8.61
N GLY A 31 -4.93 -8.24 -9.05
CA GLY A 31 -4.84 -6.95 -9.75
C GLY A 31 -4.25 -5.87 -8.85
N ILE A 32 -4.74 -5.77 -7.62
CA ILE A 32 -4.25 -4.82 -6.63
C ILE A 32 -2.80 -5.10 -6.22
N LEU A 33 -2.46 -6.38 -6.02
CA LEU A 33 -1.10 -6.79 -5.67
C LEU A 33 -0.09 -6.35 -6.75
N LYS A 34 -0.45 -6.41 -8.03
CA LYS A 34 0.37 -5.88 -9.13
C LYS A 34 0.58 -4.36 -9.01
N ILE A 35 -0.46 -3.61 -8.62
CA ILE A 35 -0.34 -2.16 -8.42
C ILE A 35 0.57 -1.86 -7.23
N VAL A 36 0.40 -2.56 -6.09
CA VAL A 36 1.28 -2.44 -4.92
C VAL A 36 2.73 -2.76 -5.27
N MET A 37 3.00 -3.84 -6.00
CA MET A 37 4.34 -4.15 -6.50
C MET A 37 4.89 -3.06 -7.43
N GLY A 38 4.02 -2.51 -8.30
CA GLY A 38 4.37 -1.38 -9.15
C GLY A 38 4.79 -0.14 -8.36
N GLN A 39 4.15 0.14 -7.21
CA GLN A 39 4.55 1.24 -6.32
C GLN A 39 5.97 1.04 -5.78
N ILE A 40 6.28 -0.17 -5.31
CA ILE A 40 7.61 -0.53 -4.79
C ILE A 40 8.66 -0.37 -5.91
N ASN A 41 8.37 -0.90 -7.10
CA ASN A 41 9.27 -0.79 -8.25
C ASN A 41 9.48 0.66 -8.68
N CYS A 42 8.44 1.49 -8.64
CA CYS A 42 8.54 2.92 -8.95
C CYS A 42 9.48 3.63 -7.96
N ILE A 43 9.34 3.35 -6.65
CA ILE A 43 10.22 3.92 -5.62
C ILE A 43 11.68 3.51 -5.87
N ASP A 44 11.91 2.23 -6.16
CA ASP A 44 13.24 1.63 -6.35
C ASP A 44 13.87 1.94 -7.73
N SER A 45 13.13 2.57 -8.64
CA SER A 45 13.61 2.90 -9.99
C SER A 45 14.45 4.17 -10.05
N ASP A 46 15.13 4.37 -11.17
CA ASP A 46 15.84 5.62 -11.51
C ASP A 46 14.92 6.68 -12.14
N ALA A 47 13.59 6.52 -12.05
CA ALA A 47 12.64 7.52 -12.55
C ALA A 47 12.83 8.88 -11.84
N SER A 48 12.47 9.96 -12.53
CA SER A 48 12.52 11.30 -11.96
C SER A 48 11.57 11.44 -10.77
N GLU A 49 11.84 12.42 -9.91
CA GLU A 49 11.01 12.69 -8.73
C GLU A 49 9.57 13.05 -9.11
N ASP A 50 9.37 13.77 -10.20
CA ASP A 50 8.05 14.12 -10.73
C ASP A 50 7.28 12.88 -11.22
N GLU A 51 7.94 12.00 -11.99
CA GLU A 51 7.35 10.74 -12.45
C GLU A 51 6.98 9.84 -11.26
N LYS A 52 7.85 9.75 -10.26
CA LYS A 52 7.58 8.99 -9.03
C LYS A 52 6.38 9.58 -8.28
N ASN A 53 6.36 10.89 -8.05
CA ASN A 53 5.26 11.56 -7.36
C ASN A 53 3.92 11.29 -8.06
N GLN A 54 3.86 11.51 -9.38
CA GLN A 54 2.65 11.29 -10.17
C GLN A 54 2.18 9.82 -10.08
N TYR A 55 3.09 8.87 -10.31
CA TYR A 55 2.74 7.45 -10.32
C TYR A 55 2.28 6.96 -8.93
N LEU A 56 2.90 7.43 -7.86
CA LEU A 56 2.54 7.09 -6.48
C LEU A 56 1.13 7.60 -6.12
N VAL A 57 0.82 8.86 -6.42
CA VAL A 57 -0.49 9.46 -6.14
C VAL A 57 -1.60 8.81 -6.99
N GLU A 58 -1.38 8.64 -8.29
CA GLU A 58 -2.38 8.01 -9.17
C GLU A 58 -2.69 6.57 -8.77
N SER A 59 -1.65 5.80 -8.43
CA SER A 59 -1.82 4.41 -8.02
C SER A 59 -2.42 4.27 -6.63
N TYR A 60 -2.14 5.19 -5.71
CA TYR A 60 -2.83 5.23 -4.41
C TYR A 60 -4.34 5.28 -4.62
N ASN A 61 -4.84 6.15 -5.50
CA ASN A 61 -6.27 6.27 -5.79
C ASN A 61 -6.86 4.98 -6.38
N ARG A 62 -6.08 4.23 -7.17
CA ARG A 62 -6.51 2.92 -7.69
C ARG A 62 -6.57 1.83 -6.61
N ILE A 63 -5.67 1.90 -5.63
CA ILE A 63 -5.60 0.93 -4.53
C ILE A 63 -6.66 1.24 -3.47
N PHE A 64 -6.78 2.48 -3.03
CA PHE A 64 -7.57 2.84 -1.84
C PHE A 64 -8.83 3.67 -2.15
N GLY A 65 -8.90 4.31 -3.31
CA GLY A 65 -10.05 5.14 -3.71
C GLY A 65 -11.19 4.37 -4.39
N ASN A 66 -11.06 3.05 -4.59
CA ASN A 66 -12.06 2.22 -5.26
C ASN A 66 -12.81 1.33 -4.23
N PRO A 67 -14.15 1.15 -4.35
CA PRO A 67 -14.92 0.20 -3.53
C PRO A 67 -14.48 -1.28 -3.63
N LYS A 68 -13.67 -1.64 -4.63
CA LYS A 68 -13.01 -2.95 -4.75
C LYS A 68 -11.52 -2.89 -4.42
N GLY A 69 -11.11 -1.79 -3.80
CA GLY A 69 -9.77 -1.46 -3.36
C GLY A 69 -9.37 -2.21 -2.08
N LEU A 70 -8.27 -1.76 -1.49
CA LEU A 70 -7.82 -2.19 -0.17
C LEU A 70 -8.53 -1.48 0.99
N GLY A 71 -9.39 -0.50 0.72
CA GLY A 71 -10.11 0.23 1.77
C GLY A 71 -10.99 -0.68 2.65
N ASP A 72 -11.60 -1.70 2.04
CA ASP A 72 -12.44 -2.69 2.73
C ASP A 72 -11.72 -4.03 2.96
N PHE A 73 -10.39 -4.08 2.78
CA PHE A 73 -9.64 -5.32 2.96
C PHE A 73 -9.52 -5.69 4.44
N VAL A 74 -10.03 -6.87 4.79
CA VAL A 74 -9.96 -7.43 6.14
C VAL A 74 -9.27 -8.77 6.10
N ILE A 75 -8.26 -8.94 6.95
CA ILE A 75 -7.50 -10.18 7.07
C ILE A 75 -8.22 -11.09 8.06
N TYR A 76 -8.45 -12.34 7.69
CA TYR A 76 -9.00 -13.36 8.59
C TYR A 76 -7.99 -14.47 8.80
N ASP A 77 -7.69 -14.75 10.07
CA ASP A 77 -6.88 -15.89 10.51
C ASP A 77 -7.72 -16.81 11.41
N LYS A 78 -7.39 -18.11 11.46
CA LYS A 78 -8.06 -19.07 12.35
C LYS A 78 -7.94 -18.67 13.82
N ASN A 79 -6.84 -18.01 14.18
CA ASN A 79 -6.65 -17.43 15.50
C ASN A 79 -7.18 -15.98 15.52
N LYS A 80 -8.16 -15.70 16.40
CA LYS A 80 -8.76 -14.37 16.55
C LYS A 80 -7.76 -13.31 17.00
N GLU A 81 -6.79 -13.68 17.82
CA GLU A 81 -5.73 -12.75 18.26
C GLU A 81 -4.81 -12.40 17.08
N MET A 82 -4.46 -13.39 16.24
CA MET A 82 -3.71 -13.14 15.01
C MET A 82 -4.49 -12.26 14.04
N THR A 83 -5.79 -12.50 13.88
CA THR A 83 -6.67 -11.63 13.07
C THR A 83 -6.54 -10.18 13.51
N LYS A 84 -6.63 -9.91 14.81
CA LYS A 84 -6.50 -8.55 15.35
C LYS A 84 -5.12 -7.96 15.03
N GLN A 85 -4.05 -8.67 15.36
CA GLN A 85 -2.67 -8.18 15.16
C GLN A 85 -2.35 -7.90 13.69
N LEU A 86 -2.80 -8.76 12.76
CA LEU A 86 -2.58 -8.59 11.33
C LEU A 86 -3.33 -7.37 10.79
N ASN A 87 -4.58 -7.17 11.20
CA ASN A 87 -5.35 -6.00 10.78
C ASN A 87 -4.80 -4.70 11.41
N GLU A 88 -4.33 -4.72 12.66
CA GLU A 88 -3.65 -3.57 13.26
C GLU A 88 -2.38 -3.20 12.47
N LYS A 89 -1.59 -4.21 12.07
CA LYS A 89 -0.39 -4.02 11.24
C LYS A 89 -0.74 -3.45 9.85
N PHE A 90 -1.78 -3.98 9.23
CA PHE A 90 -2.29 -3.50 7.94
C PHE A 90 -2.76 -2.04 8.04
N CYS A 91 -3.61 -1.73 9.02
CA CYS A 91 -4.12 -0.38 9.26
C CYS A 91 -2.99 0.62 9.55
N LYS A 92 -1.97 0.21 10.32
CA LYS A 92 -0.80 1.06 10.54
C LYS A 92 -0.09 1.38 9.23
N ALA A 93 0.23 0.37 8.40
CA ALA A 93 0.89 0.59 7.12
C ALA A 93 0.06 1.48 6.17
N MET A 94 -1.27 1.29 6.15
CA MET A 94 -2.19 2.12 5.39
C MET A 94 -2.19 3.58 5.89
N ASN A 95 -2.23 3.79 7.21
CA ASN A 95 -2.17 5.13 7.80
C ASN A 95 -0.83 5.82 7.53
N ASP A 96 0.28 5.07 7.58
CA ASP A 96 1.61 5.58 7.25
C ASP A 96 1.64 6.09 5.80
N ILE A 97 1.06 5.34 4.84
CA ILE A 97 0.92 5.78 3.43
C ILE A 97 0.02 7.00 3.32
N TRP A 98 -1.17 6.95 3.94
CA TRP A 98 -2.15 8.04 3.87
C TRP A 98 -1.58 9.36 4.39
N ASN A 99 -0.85 9.33 5.51
CA ASN A 99 -0.29 10.55 6.09
C ASN A 99 0.73 11.23 5.18
N ILE A 100 1.42 10.46 4.35
CA ILE A 100 2.40 10.95 3.38
C ILE A 100 1.70 11.43 2.10
N ILE A 101 0.72 10.67 1.58
CA ILE A 101 0.10 10.93 0.28
C ILE A 101 -1.01 11.99 0.36
N LYS A 102 -1.74 12.10 1.46
CA LYS A 102 -2.90 13.02 1.59
C LYS A 102 -2.66 14.49 1.21
N PRO A 103 -1.47 15.10 1.35
CA PRO A 103 -1.25 16.48 0.90
C PRO A 103 -1.19 16.63 -0.63
N TYR A 104 -1.13 15.51 -1.36
CA TYR A 104 -0.96 15.43 -2.81
C TYR A 104 -2.21 14.95 -3.56
N ILE A 105 -3.32 14.72 -2.84
CA ILE A 105 -4.64 14.35 -3.38
C ILE A 105 -5.53 15.58 -3.31
#